data_AF-A0A9D5NLM4-F1
#
_entry.id   AF-A0A9D5NLM4-F1
#
_cell.length_a   1.000
_cell.length_b   1.000
_cell.length_c   1.000
_cell.angle_alpha   90.00
_cell.angle_beta   90.00
_cell.angle_gamma   90.00
#
_symmetry.space_group_name_H-M   'P 1'
#
loop_
_entity.id
_entity.type
_entity.pdbx_description
1 polymer ?
#
loop_
_entity_poly.entity_id
_entity_poly.type
_entity_poly.pdbx_seq_one_letter_code
_entity_poly.pdbx_strand_id
1 'polypeptide(L)'
;MIETIDKIKTFNTELGYIKNNKYIENTKIILSMIPDYFFKIPASSTGKYHPSFSLGEGGLVRHTKVAVKIGYTLLQSKTTNNFTDNEKDLIIISLILHDSFKSGVIEEKYCRVDHPLIVTNFLKENKDKFTFSDQELNYICECINTHMGEFNTDYRGNVVLPLPQTKHQRFVHMCDLLSSKKFLNINFNGNEIIE
;
A
#
# COMPACT_ATOMS: atom_id res chain seq x y z
N MET A 1 -8.80 2.98 -28.36
CA MET A 1 -9.30 2.00 -27.39
C MET A 1 -8.87 2.49 -26.02
N ILE A 2 -9.80 2.66 -25.08
CA ILE A 2 -9.43 2.90 -23.68
C ILE A 2 -8.94 1.54 -23.19
N GLU A 3 -7.64 1.42 -22.95
CA GLU A 3 -7.07 0.19 -22.40
C GLU A 3 -7.68 -0.01 -21.00
N THR A 4 -8.46 -1.08 -20.84
CA THR A 4 -9.06 -1.40 -19.55
C THR A 4 -7.98 -1.98 -18.66
N ILE A 5 -7.71 -1.32 -17.52
CA ILE A 5 -6.69 -1.77 -16.57
C ILE A 5 -7.18 -3.04 -15.88
N ASP A 6 -6.40 -4.12 -16.00
CA ASP A 6 -6.60 -5.31 -15.20
C ASP A 6 -5.94 -5.11 -13.81
N LYS A 7 -6.75 -4.61 -12.87
CA LYS A 7 -6.34 -4.24 -11.51
C LYS A 7 -5.78 -5.43 -10.73
N ILE A 8 -6.38 -6.61 -10.92
CA ILE A 8 -5.95 -7.84 -10.24
C ILE A 8 -4.62 -8.31 -10.82
N LYS A 9 -4.53 -8.38 -12.15
CA LYS A 9 -3.31 -8.82 -12.84
C LYS A 9 -2.11 -7.93 -12.49
N THR A 10 -2.35 -6.64 -12.27
CA THR A 10 -1.31 -5.69 -11.84
C THR A 10 -0.61 -6.11 -10.55
N PHE A 11 -1.29 -6.83 -9.65
CA PHE A 11 -0.72 -7.29 -8.37
C PHE A 11 -0.60 -8.81 -8.28
N ASN A 12 -0.58 -9.54 -9.39
CA ASN A 12 -0.51 -11.01 -9.37
C ASN A 12 0.70 -11.55 -8.58
N THR A 13 1.87 -10.93 -8.76
CA THR A 13 3.10 -11.29 -8.04
C THR A 13 2.93 -11.09 -6.54
N GLU A 14 2.41 -9.92 -6.14
CA GLU A 14 2.21 -9.54 -4.74
C GLU A 14 1.13 -10.37 -4.05
N LEU A 15 0.04 -10.69 -4.76
CA LEU A 15 -0.99 -11.61 -4.29
C LEU A 15 -0.42 -13.03 -4.08
N GLY A 16 0.55 -13.44 -4.90
CA GLY A 16 1.25 -14.72 -4.75
C GLY A 16 2.14 -14.83 -3.50
N TYR A 17 2.42 -13.70 -2.82
CA TYR A 17 3.14 -13.70 -1.55
C TYR A 17 2.25 -14.03 -0.34
N ILE A 18 0.93 -13.90 -0.49
CA ILE A 18 -0.06 -14.20 0.54
C ILE A 18 -0.35 -15.71 0.52
N LYS A 19 -0.33 -16.37 1.68
CA LYS A 19 -0.56 -17.82 1.75
C LYS A 19 -2.03 -18.17 1.95
N ASN A 20 -2.77 -17.35 2.69
CA ASN A 20 -4.16 -17.63 3.02
C ASN A 20 -5.09 -17.31 1.84
N ASN A 21 -5.71 -18.33 1.26
CA ASN A 21 -6.63 -18.18 0.12
C ASN A 21 -7.80 -17.22 0.39
N LYS A 22 -8.34 -17.20 1.62
CA LYS A 22 -9.41 -16.25 2.00
C LYS A 22 -8.92 -14.81 1.84
N TYR A 23 -7.69 -14.55 2.26
CA TYR A 23 -7.10 -13.22 2.17
C TYR A 23 -6.82 -12.82 0.72
N ILE A 24 -6.31 -13.74 -0.10
CA ILE A 24 -6.11 -13.50 -1.54
C ILE A 24 -7.41 -13.07 -2.21
N GLU A 25 -8.50 -13.81 -2.00
CA GLU A 25 -9.79 -13.50 -2.62
C GLU A 25 -10.38 -12.18 -2.12
N ASN A 26 -10.31 -11.91 -0.81
CA ASN A 26 -10.73 -10.62 -0.27
C ASN A 26 -9.92 -9.45 -0.87
N THR A 27 -8.60 -9.60 -1.00
CA THR A 27 -7.75 -8.56 -1.58
C THR A 27 -8.07 -8.34 -3.06
N LYS A 28 -8.35 -9.39 -3.85
CA LYS A 28 -8.81 -9.24 -5.24
C LYS A 28 -10.11 -8.46 -5.35
N ILE A 29 -11.08 -8.75 -4.47
CA ILE A 29 -12.35 -8.02 -4.41
C ILE A 29 -12.07 -6.53 -4.13
N ILE A 30 -11.23 -6.21 -3.14
CA ILE A 30 -10.87 -4.83 -2.81
C ILE A 30 -10.16 -4.15 -4.00
N LEU A 31 -9.17 -4.80 -4.62
CA LEU A 31 -8.44 -4.27 -5.78
C LEU A 31 -9.38 -3.91 -6.94
N SER A 32 -10.44 -4.69 -7.16
CA SER A 32 -11.42 -4.40 -8.22
C SER A 32 -12.17 -3.07 -8.00
N MET A 33 -12.30 -2.63 -6.75
CA MET A 33 -13.01 -1.41 -6.35
C MET A 33 -12.09 -0.19 -6.19
N ILE A 34 -10.76 -0.35 -6.25
CA ILE A 34 -9.80 0.75 -6.18
C ILE A 34 -9.95 1.64 -7.43
N PRO A 35 -9.87 2.98 -7.32
CA PRO A 35 -10.02 3.88 -8.46
C PRO A 35 -8.90 3.70 -9.50
N ASP A 36 -9.26 3.82 -10.79
CA ASP A 36 -8.34 3.59 -11.90
C ASP A 36 -7.11 4.51 -11.87
N TYR A 37 -7.24 5.72 -11.31
CA TYR A 37 -6.13 6.67 -11.24
C TYR A 37 -4.95 6.11 -10.43
N PHE A 38 -5.20 5.27 -9.42
CA PHE A 38 -4.14 4.65 -8.61
C PHE A 38 -3.10 3.92 -9.48
N PHE A 39 -3.58 3.31 -10.57
CA PHE A 39 -2.78 2.54 -11.51
C PHE A 39 -2.03 3.40 -12.53
N LYS A 40 -2.36 4.70 -12.60
CA LYS A 40 -1.86 5.63 -13.62
C LYS A 40 -0.99 6.74 -13.03
N ILE A 41 -1.28 7.25 -11.85
CA ILE A 41 -0.59 8.43 -11.31
C ILE A 41 0.85 8.13 -10.86
N PRO A 42 1.74 9.14 -10.84
CA PRO A 42 3.04 9.01 -10.19
C PRO A 42 2.90 8.91 -8.67
N ALA A 43 3.87 8.29 -7.99
CA ALA A 43 3.89 8.28 -6.52
C ALA A 43 4.17 9.67 -5.94
N SER A 44 4.88 10.51 -6.69
CA SER A 44 5.24 11.88 -6.33
C SER A 44 5.28 12.79 -7.54
N SER A 45 4.64 13.96 -7.44
CA SER A 45 4.53 14.93 -8.54
C SER A 45 5.84 15.69 -8.82
N THR A 46 6.73 15.84 -7.82
CA THR A 46 7.95 16.67 -7.97
C THR A 46 9.24 15.86 -8.08
N GLY A 47 9.21 14.56 -7.73
CA GLY A 47 10.40 13.69 -7.73
C GLY A 47 11.54 14.13 -6.81
N LYS A 48 11.33 15.16 -5.98
CA LYS A 48 12.38 15.75 -5.13
C LYS A 48 12.96 14.75 -4.14
N TYR A 49 12.12 13.87 -3.61
CA TYR A 49 12.50 12.90 -2.58
C TYR A 49 12.33 11.44 -2.98
N HIS A 50 11.79 11.17 -4.17
CA HIS A 50 11.38 9.83 -4.60
C HIS A 50 12.31 9.23 -5.65
N PRO A 51 12.48 7.89 -5.69
CA PRO A 51 13.32 7.20 -6.67
C PRO A 51 12.72 7.26 -8.07
N SER A 52 13.57 7.14 -9.10
CA SER A 52 13.17 7.27 -10.52
C SER A 52 12.05 6.32 -10.92
N PHE A 53 12.05 5.09 -10.40
CA PHE A 53 11.01 4.10 -10.68
C PHE A 53 9.63 4.55 -10.20
N SER A 54 9.52 5.47 -9.25
CA SER A 54 8.21 5.88 -8.71
C SER A 54 7.63 7.12 -9.40
N LEU A 55 8.31 7.62 -10.44
CA LEU A 55 7.89 8.78 -11.25
C LEU A 55 7.12 8.34 -12.50
N GLY A 56 6.37 9.27 -13.09
CA GLY A 56 5.63 9.03 -14.34
C GLY A 56 4.42 8.10 -14.19
N GLU A 57 3.88 7.66 -15.32
CA GLU A 57 2.71 6.79 -15.37
C GLU A 57 2.97 5.46 -14.65
N GLY A 58 2.04 5.01 -13.82
CA GLY A 58 2.16 3.80 -12.99
C GLY A 58 3.20 3.91 -11.86
N GLY A 59 3.73 5.10 -11.59
CA GLY A 59 4.74 5.31 -10.57
C GLY A 59 4.26 4.94 -9.16
N LEU A 60 2.97 5.16 -8.87
CA LEU A 60 2.38 4.75 -7.60
C LEU A 60 2.32 3.22 -7.44
N VAL A 61 1.94 2.49 -8.49
CA VAL A 61 1.99 1.01 -8.52
C VAL A 61 3.40 0.51 -8.25
N ARG A 62 4.40 1.06 -8.93
CA ARG A 62 5.79 0.64 -8.74
C ARG A 62 6.27 0.91 -7.31
N HIS A 63 5.92 2.06 -6.73
CA HIS A 63 6.17 2.35 -5.32
C HIS A 63 5.53 1.32 -4.37
N THR A 64 4.24 1.04 -4.55
CA THR A 64 3.52 0.02 -3.76
C THR A 64 4.19 -1.35 -3.88
N LYS A 65 4.54 -1.78 -5.09
CA LYS A 65 5.24 -3.07 -5.32
C LYS A 65 6.60 -3.13 -4.63
N VAL A 66 7.36 -2.03 -4.62
CA VAL A 66 8.63 -1.98 -3.87
C VAL A 66 8.38 -2.10 -2.37
N ALA A 67 7.40 -1.38 -1.81
CA ALA A 67 7.05 -1.48 -0.40
C ALA A 67 6.67 -2.94 -0.02
N VAL A 68 5.86 -3.59 -0.87
CA VAL A 68 5.51 -5.01 -0.72
C VAL A 68 6.74 -5.92 -0.81
N LYS A 69 7.62 -5.73 -1.80
CA LYS A 69 8.83 -6.55 -1.99
C LYS A 69 9.78 -6.44 -0.80
N ILE A 70 9.98 -5.23 -0.27
CA ILE A 70 10.77 -5.00 0.95
C ILE A 70 10.14 -5.77 2.12
N GLY A 71 8.83 -5.58 2.34
CA GLY A 71 8.10 -6.26 3.40
C GLY A 71 8.21 -7.78 3.28
N TYR A 72 7.87 -8.35 2.13
CA TYR A 72 7.96 -9.78 1.86
C TYR A 72 9.35 -10.34 2.13
N THR A 73 10.39 -9.68 1.62
CA THR A 73 11.79 -10.10 1.81
C THR A 73 12.17 -10.16 3.29
N LEU A 74 11.83 -9.12 4.06
CA LEU A 74 12.09 -9.07 5.50
C LEU A 74 11.26 -10.09 6.29
N LEU A 75 10.05 -10.45 5.82
CA LEU A 75 9.18 -11.43 6.45
C LEU A 75 9.62 -12.90 6.24
N GLN A 76 10.46 -13.17 5.23
CA GLN A 76 11.02 -14.51 4.98
C GLN A 76 12.08 -14.91 6.00
N SER A 77 12.84 -13.96 6.53
CA SER A 77 13.89 -14.25 7.51
C SER A 77 13.32 -14.33 8.92
N LYS A 78 13.50 -15.49 9.58
CA LYS A 78 13.09 -15.71 10.98
C LYS A 78 13.87 -14.84 11.98
N THR A 79 14.99 -14.25 11.57
CA THR A 79 15.82 -13.38 12.41
C THR A 79 15.33 -11.94 12.39
N THR A 80 14.67 -11.51 11.32
CA THR A 80 14.24 -10.11 11.11
C THR A 80 12.81 -9.86 11.56
N ASN A 81 12.06 -10.90 11.93
CA ASN A 81 10.68 -10.74 12.37
C ASN A 81 10.20 -11.85 13.33
N ASN A 82 9.13 -11.56 14.05
CA ASN A 82 8.42 -12.50 14.93
C ASN A 82 6.90 -12.49 14.69
N PHE A 83 6.49 -12.33 13.43
CA PHE A 83 5.08 -12.34 13.04
C PHE A 83 4.60 -13.76 12.76
N THR A 84 3.35 -14.05 13.13
CA THR A 84 2.63 -15.25 12.70
C THR A 84 2.37 -15.21 11.19
N ASP A 85 2.09 -16.36 10.58
CA ASP A 85 1.80 -16.40 9.14
C ASP A 85 0.59 -15.55 8.76
N ASN A 86 -0.45 -15.50 9.61
CA ASN A 86 -1.60 -14.62 9.39
C ASN A 86 -1.21 -13.13 9.46
N GLU A 87 -0.40 -12.73 10.44
CA GLU A 87 0.09 -11.35 10.52
C GLU A 87 0.94 -10.96 9.31
N LYS A 88 1.78 -11.88 8.80
CA LYS A 88 2.58 -11.66 7.59
C LYS A 88 1.70 -11.35 6.39
N ASP A 89 0.68 -12.18 6.16
CA ASP A 89 -0.26 -11.96 5.07
C ASP A 89 -1.01 -10.61 5.22
N LEU A 90 -1.49 -10.28 6.43
CA LEU A 90 -2.18 -9.01 6.69
C LEU A 90 -1.25 -7.79 6.51
N ILE A 91 0.04 -7.91 6.82
CA ILE A 91 1.06 -6.88 6.54
C ILE A 91 1.21 -6.67 5.02
N ILE A 92 1.33 -7.75 4.24
CA ILE A 92 1.42 -7.66 2.78
C ILE A 92 0.18 -6.97 2.20
N ILE A 93 -1.01 -7.33 2.68
CA ILE A 93 -2.27 -6.71 2.24
C ILE A 93 -2.32 -5.23 2.61
N SER A 94 -1.87 -4.87 3.82
CA SER A 94 -1.78 -3.48 4.24
C SER A 94 -0.86 -2.67 3.31
N LEU A 95 0.28 -3.24 2.93
CA LEU A 95 1.21 -2.63 1.97
C LEU A 95 0.64 -2.56 0.55
N ILE A 96 -0.17 -3.52 0.09
CA ILE A 96 -0.83 -3.42 -1.22
C ILE A 96 -1.84 -2.25 -1.24
N LEU A 97 -2.53 -2.01 -0.11
CA LEU A 97 -3.68 -1.11 -0.06
C LEU A 97 -3.40 0.30 0.48
N HIS A 98 -2.27 0.53 1.15
CA HIS A 98 -2.02 1.75 1.96
C HIS A 98 -2.25 3.07 1.23
N ASP A 99 -1.93 3.12 -0.06
CA ASP A 99 -1.98 4.32 -0.91
C ASP A 99 -3.11 4.28 -1.95
N SER A 100 -4.02 3.30 -1.86
CA SER A 100 -5.07 3.04 -2.88
C SER A 100 -5.97 4.25 -3.17
N PHE A 101 -6.14 5.15 -2.21
CA PHE A 101 -6.96 6.36 -2.30
C PHE A 101 -6.13 7.66 -2.18
N LYS A 102 -4.87 7.66 -2.66
CA LYS A 102 -3.94 8.79 -2.53
C LYS A 102 -4.49 10.17 -2.96
N SER A 103 -5.34 10.20 -3.97
CA SER A 103 -5.99 11.42 -4.49
C SER A 103 -7.49 11.48 -4.18
N GLY A 104 -7.97 10.75 -3.16
CA GLY A 104 -9.38 10.71 -2.76
C GLY A 104 -10.22 9.66 -3.49
N VAL A 105 -11.49 9.47 -3.06
CA VAL A 105 -12.42 8.51 -3.70
C VAL A 105 -12.73 8.92 -5.14
N ILE A 106 -12.89 10.22 -5.37
CA ILE A 106 -12.93 10.84 -6.68
C ILE A 106 -11.57 11.53 -6.86
N GLU A 107 -10.93 11.33 -8.00
CA GLU A 107 -9.58 11.87 -8.26
C GLU A 107 -9.54 13.39 -8.09
N GLU A 108 -8.81 13.85 -7.07
CA GLU A 108 -8.47 15.25 -6.86
C GLU A 108 -7.13 15.59 -7.51
N LYS A 109 -6.93 16.88 -7.80
CA LYS A 109 -5.69 17.40 -8.41
C LYS A 109 -4.45 17.13 -7.55
N TYR A 110 -4.61 17.08 -6.22
CA TYR A 110 -3.50 16.95 -5.28
C TYR A 110 -3.72 15.75 -4.36
N CYS A 111 -2.60 15.20 -3.87
CA CYS A 111 -2.61 14.15 -2.85
C CYS A 111 -3.35 14.63 -1.60
N ARG A 112 -4.21 13.77 -1.06
CA ARG A 112 -4.91 13.97 0.19
C ARG A 112 -4.00 13.60 1.34
N VAL A 113 -3.76 14.52 2.29
CA VAL A 113 -2.93 14.21 3.47
C VAL A 113 -3.61 13.13 4.33
N ASP A 114 -4.94 13.13 4.35
CA ASP A 114 -5.78 12.18 5.06
C ASP A 114 -6.09 10.89 4.27
N HIS A 115 -5.43 10.63 3.13
CA HIS A 115 -5.67 9.43 2.33
C HIS A 115 -5.64 8.11 3.13
N PRO A 116 -4.83 7.91 4.19
CA PRO A 116 -4.90 6.67 4.95
C PRO A 116 -6.27 6.45 5.62
N LEU A 117 -6.89 7.54 6.12
CA LEU A 117 -8.24 7.50 6.68
C LEU A 117 -9.28 7.23 5.60
N ILE A 118 -9.09 7.79 4.39
CA ILE A 118 -9.97 7.53 3.25
C ILE A 118 -9.95 6.04 2.89
N VAL A 119 -8.76 5.42 2.81
CA VAL A 119 -8.61 3.99 2.56
C VAL A 119 -9.35 3.17 3.62
N THR A 120 -9.13 3.45 4.90
CA THR A 120 -9.72 2.61 5.96
C THR A 120 -11.23 2.81 6.13
N ASN A 121 -11.74 4.02 5.89
CA ASN A 121 -13.18 4.26 5.83
C ASN A 121 -13.80 3.51 4.66
N PHE A 122 -13.19 3.55 3.48
CA PHE A 122 -13.65 2.78 2.31
C PHE A 122 -13.73 1.28 2.61
N LEU A 123 -12.70 0.71 3.25
CA LEU A 123 -12.71 -0.71 3.65
C LEU A 123 -13.85 -1.03 4.63
N LYS A 124 -14.08 -0.18 5.62
CA LYS A 124 -15.14 -0.38 6.62
C LYS A 124 -16.54 -0.26 6.03
N GLU A 125 -16.75 0.69 5.12
CA GLU A 125 -18.03 0.90 4.43
C GLU A 125 -18.38 -0.25 3.48
N ASN A 126 -17.38 -0.92 2.91
CA ASN A 126 -17.56 -2.03 1.97
C ASN A 126 -17.29 -3.40 2.61
N LYS A 127 -17.32 -3.50 3.95
CA LYS A 127 -16.97 -4.74 4.66
C LYS A 127 -17.90 -5.92 4.36
N ASP A 128 -19.09 -5.66 3.84
CA ASP A 128 -20.06 -6.68 3.39
C ASP A 128 -19.63 -7.37 2.08
N LYS A 129 -18.66 -6.81 1.35
CA LYS A 129 -18.19 -7.35 0.06
C LYS A 129 -17.11 -8.42 0.20
N PHE A 130 -16.50 -8.55 1.37
CA PHE A 130 -15.40 -9.48 1.62
C PHE A 130 -15.57 -10.14 3.00
N THR A 131 -14.77 -11.16 3.29
CA THR A 131 -14.96 -12.00 4.49
C THR A 131 -13.81 -11.90 5.49
N PHE A 132 -13.16 -10.74 5.59
CA PHE A 132 -12.24 -10.47 6.69
C PHE A 132 -13.04 -10.44 8.00
N SER A 133 -12.50 -11.04 9.06
CA SER A 133 -13.07 -10.85 10.40
C SER A 133 -12.86 -9.40 10.85
N ASP A 134 -13.63 -8.94 11.83
CA ASP A 134 -13.44 -7.58 12.38
C ASP A 134 -12.02 -7.38 12.92
N GLN A 135 -11.39 -8.42 13.48
CA GLN A 135 -10.01 -8.38 13.96
C GLN A 135 -9.01 -8.22 12.81
N GLU A 136 -9.18 -8.98 11.72
CA GLU A 136 -8.32 -8.90 10.53
C GLU A 136 -8.45 -7.53 9.83
N LEU A 137 -9.69 -7.05 9.68
CA LEU A 137 -9.96 -5.74 9.10
C LEU A 137 -9.39 -4.60 9.95
N ASN A 138 -9.55 -4.68 11.28
CA ASN A 138 -8.96 -3.69 12.19
C ASN A 138 -7.43 -3.69 12.12
N TYR A 139 -6.79 -4.86 12.05
CA TYR A 139 -5.33 -4.96 11.88
C TYR A 139 -4.85 -4.22 10.63
N ILE A 140 -5.50 -4.47 9.48
CA ILE A 140 -5.19 -3.79 8.21
C ILE A 140 -5.40 -2.28 8.35
N CYS A 141 -6.53 -1.86 8.92
CA CYS A 141 -6.84 -0.45 9.10
C CYS A 141 -5.84 0.27 10.00
N GLU A 142 -5.42 -0.35 11.10
CA GLU A 142 -4.44 0.23 12.02
C GLU A 142 -3.07 0.41 11.36
N CYS A 143 -2.64 -0.57 10.57
CA CYS A 143 -1.41 -0.48 9.79
C CYS A 143 -1.47 0.65 8.76
N ILE A 144 -2.57 0.73 8.00
CA ILE A 144 -2.76 1.76 6.98
C ILE A 144 -2.85 3.14 7.63
N ASN A 145 -3.66 3.35 8.66
CA ASN A 145 -3.84 4.67 9.28
C ASN A 145 -2.55 5.29 9.83
N THR A 146 -1.55 4.47 10.13
CA THR A 146 -0.28 4.91 10.72
C THR A 146 0.90 4.87 9.73
N HIS A 147 0.70 4.39 8.49
CA HIS A 147 1.82 4.11 7.57
C HIS A 147 2.64 5.36 7.20
N MET A 148 2.04 6.55 7.26
CA MET A 148 2.70 7.82 7.01
C MET A 148 3.73 8.21 8.09
N GLY A 149 3.73 7.56 9.25
CA GLY A 149 4.71 7.78 10.31
C GLY A 149 4.85 9.26 10.68
N GLU A 150 6.08 9.77 10.69
CA GLU A 150 6.38 11.18 11.01
C GLU A 150 5.76 12.20 10.04
N PHE A 151 5.26 11.78 8.88
CA PHE A 151 4.59 12.63 7.89
C PHE A 151 3.09 12.78 8.20
N ASN A 152 2.74 13.07 9.46
CA ASN A 152 1.36 13.02 9.97
C ASN A 152 0.67 14.38 10.13
N THR A 153 1.25 15.46 9.60
CA THR A 153 0.73 16.82 9.71
C THR A 153 0.23 17.37 8.38
N ASP A 154 -0.80 18.22 8.43
CA ASP A 154 -1.28 18.98 7.27
C ASP A 154 -0.35 20.18 6.94
N TYR A 155 -0.67 20.92 5.88
CA TYR A 155 0.09 22.11 5.47
C TYR A 155 0.07 23.26 6.48
N ARG A 156 -0.80 23.20 7.50
CA ARG A 156 -0.89 24.17 8.60
C ARG A 156 -0.17 23.65 9.86
N GLY A 157 0.41 22.46 9.82
CA GLY A 157 1.10 21.83 10.95
C GLY A 157 0.16 21.11 11.93
N ASN A 158 -1.12 20.94 11.61
CA ASN A 158 -2.04 20.18 12.46
C ASN A 158 -1.78 18.69 12.31
N VAL A 159 -1.71 17.96 13.43
CA VAL A 159 -1.65 16.50 13.41
C VAL A 159 -2.98 15.95 12.91
N VAL A 160 -2.96 15.24 11.79
CA VAL A 160 -4.15 14.66 11.13
C VAL A 160 -4.11 13.14 11.04
N LEU A 161 -2.95 12.52 11.29
CA LEU A 161 -2.79 11.07 11.29
C LEU A 161 -2.13 10.55 12.59
N PRO A 162 -2.49 9.34 13.04
CA PRO A 162 -1.84 8.71 14.18
C PRO A 162 -0.42 8.23 13.82
N LEU A 163 0.48 8.25 14.81
CA LEU A 163 1.83 7.67 14.68
C LEU A 163 1.82 6.14 14.92
N PRO A 164 2.74 5.37 14.32
CA PRO A 164 2.94 3.95 14.62
C PRO A 164 3.28 3.68 16.09
N GLN A 165 2.49 2.86 16.77
CA GLN A 165 2.66 2.50 18.18
C GLN A 165 3.12 1.06 18.39
N THR A 166 2.80 0.18 17.45
CA THR A 166 2.97 -1.27 17.58
C THR A 166 3.99 -1.79 16.56
N LYS A 167 4.45 -3.05 16.72
CA LYS A 167 5.47 -3.63 15.84
C LYS A 167 5.03 -3.71 14.37
N HIS A 168 3.79 -4.10 14.09
CA HIS A 168 3.24 -4.19 12.72
C HIS A 168 3.07 -2.81 12.05
N GLN A 169 2.51 -1.82 12.76
CA GLN A 169 2.42 -0.45 12.28
C GLN A 169 3.80 0.13 11.92
N ARG A 170 4.79 -0.05 12.80
CA ARG A 170 6.18 0.38 12.53
C ARG A 170 6.78 -0.37 11.34
N PHE A 171 6.50 -1.67 11.21
CA PHE A 171 7.00 -2.48 10.10
C PHE A 171 6.47 -2.00 8.75
N VAL A 172 5.15 -1.76 8.65
CA VAL A 172 4.53 -1.21 7.44
C VAL A 172 5.11 0.16 7.10
N HIS A 173 5.19 1.07 8.08
CA HIS A 173 5.82 2.37 7.88
C HIS A 173 7.28 2.25 7.39
N MET A 174 8.10 1.38 7.97
CA MET A 174 9.49 1.19 7.54
C MET A 174 9.60 0.71 6.08
N CYS A 175 8.73 -0.21 5.67
CA CYS A 175 8.73 -0.72 4.29
C CYS A 175 8.36 0.38 3.30
N ASP A 176 7.31 1.14 3.60
CA ASP A 176 6.88 2.28 2.80
C ASP A 176 7.96 3.38 2.75
N LEU A 177 8.48 3.77 3.92
CA LEU A 177 9.55 4.75 4.07
C LEU A 177 10.76 4.39 3.20
N LEU A 178 11.23 3.13 3.25
CA LEU A 178 12.35 2.66 2.44
C LEU A 178 12.01 2.70 0.94
N SER A 179 10.81 2.27 0.54
CA SER A 179 10.38 2.29 -0.86
C SER A 179 10.41 3.69 -1.50
N SER A 180 10.32 4.74 -0.68
CA SER A 180 10.42 6.15 -1.11
C SER A 180 11.85 6.68 -1.23
N LYS A 181 12.90 5.93 -0.83
CA LYS A 181 14.27 6.46 -0.75
C LYS A 181 15.04 6.33 -2.07
N LYS A 182 15.64 7.44 -2.51
CA LYS A 182 16.43 7.53 -3.75
C LYS A 182 17.65 6.61 -3.83
N PHE A 183 18.24 6.22 -2.70
CA PHE A 183 19.41 5.32 -2.73
C PHE A 183 19.02 3.88 -3.06
N LEU A 184 17.75 3.51 -2.90
CA LEU A 184 17.22 2.23 -3.32
C LEU A 184 16.82 2.34 -4.79
N ASN A 185 17.54 1.64 -5.64
CA ASN A 185 17.27 1.57 -7.07
C ASN A 185 16.85 0.15 -7.43
N ILE A 186 15.64 0.01 -7.95
CA ILE A 186 15.04 -1.28 -8.31
C ILE A 186 14.67 -1.20 -9.79
N ASN A 187 15.02 -2.25 -10.53
CA ASN A 187 14.78 -2.33 -11.96
C ASN A 187 13.37 -2.85 -12.25
N PHE A 188 12.78 -2.33 -13.33
CA PHE A 188 11.42 -2.67 -13.75
C PHE A 188 11.35 -2.98 -15.24
N ASN A 189 10.53 -3.97 -15.60
CA ASN A 189 10.01 -4.15 -16.95
C ASN A 189 8.53 -3.77 -16.93
N GLY A 190 8.19 -2.60 -17.49
CA GLY A 190 6.88 -2.00 -17.26
C GLY A 190 6.66 -1.72 -15.77
N ASN A 191 5.66 -2.36 -15.17
CA ASN A 191 5.36 -2.24 -13.73
C ASN A 191 5.83 -3.44 -12.90
N GLU A 192 6.49 -4.44 -13.49
CA GLU A 192 7.00 -5.60 -12.75
C GLU A 192 8.48 -5.45 -12.38
N ILE A 193 8.82 -5.82 -11.14
CA ILE A 193 10.20 -5.82 -10.64
C ILE A 193 11.00 -6.92 -11.35
N ILE A 194 12.21 -6.60 -11.79
CA ILE A 194 13.17 -7.58 -12.34
C ILE A 194 14.32 -7.77 -11.35
N GLU A 195 14.66 -9.03 -11.09
CA GLU A 195 15.86 -9.44 -10.34
C GLU A 195 17.06 -9.70 -11.27
#